data_AF-A0A932GBC5-F1
#
_entry.id   AF-A0A932GBC5-F1
#
_cell.length_a   1.000
_cell.length_b   1.000
_cell.length_c   1.000
_cell.angle_alpha   90.00
_cell.angle_beta   90.00
_cell.angle_gamma   90.00
#
_symmetry.space_group_name_H-M   'P 1'
#
loop_
_entity.id
_entity.type
_entity.pdbx_description
1 polymer ?
#
loop_
_entity_poly.entity_id
_entity_poly.type
_entity_poly.pdbx_seq_one_letter_code
_entity_poly.pdbx_strand_id
1 'polypeptide(L)'
;MAITIKHGIIAGPFDPAPADLDAFRALRFGAVKLACGVHSPAAVTAFRDAGAFILQARIDYPDIGAGRTPEQFVNDRRDAIAAFVAAGLGEFEILSEPNLSRNGFGASWHSAADFNNWFLDVASRLRALFPDIRLGFPGLSPGQADLAIDPQVGRAMRPAGDVDFLNGCNEAVLAADFLCAHTYWQNVNMMRDIDSGGTGWGGLRFVRLYHERFPTMQIVLSEFCNNRPGIGAYAANDPQWRVIGDEYAEFLTLCSQYDWLEAVFARTLRDPAYPDQSWLTEAFEPRRIIEGVTARPT
;
A
#
# COMPACT_ATOMS: atom_id res chain seq x y z
N MET A 1 -15.53 -6.73 -22.22
CA MET A 1 -14.07 -6.98 -22.18
C MET A 1 -13.71 -7.00 -20.70
N ALA A 2 -13.34 -8.16 -20.14
CA ALA A 2 -13.02 -8.25 -18.72
C ALA A 2 -11.85 -7.32 -18.42
N ILE A 3 -11.96 -6.53 -17.35
CA ILE A 3 -10.96 -5.57 -16.93
C ILE A 3 -9.72 -6.36 -16.50
N THR A 4 -8.68 -6.42 -17.34
CA THR A 4 -7.53 -7.33 -17.15
C THR A 4 -6.33 -6.71 -16.45
N ILE A 5 -6.23 -5.38 -16.35
CA ILE A 5 -5.03 -4.70 -15.81
C ILE A 5 -5.28 -4.20 -14.39
N LYS A 6 -5.01 -5.07 -13.40
CA LYS A 6 -5.09 -4.78 -11.96
C LYS A 6 -3.85 -4.06 -11.40
N HIS A 7 -2.98 -3.59 -12.30
CA HIS A 7 -1.71 -2.96 -11.95
C HIS A 7 -1.90 -1.48 -11.69
N GLY A 8 -1.27 -1.02 -10.62
CA GLY A 8 -1.34 0.36 -10.19
C GLY A 8 -0.12 0.85 -9.45
N ILE A 9 -0.24 2.08 -8.98
CA ILE A 9 0.79 2.79 -8.26
C ILE A 9 0.14 3.70 -7.20
N ILE A 10 0.84 3.92 -6.09
CA ILE A 10 0.48 4.94 -5.11
C ILE A 10 0.90 6.31 -5.67
N ALA A 11 0.01 7.30 -5.62
CA ALA A 11 0.24 8.61 -6.24
C ALA A 11 1.45 9.38 -5.63
N GLY A 12 1.70 9.19 -4.33
CA GLY A 12 2.70 9.94 -3.56
C GLY A 12 2.05 10.75 -2.45
N PRO A 13 2.76 11.71 -1.84
CA PRO A 13 2.24 12.50 -0.71
C PRO A 13 1.59 13.83 -1.15
N PHE A 14 1.38 14.04 -2.45
CA PHE A 14 0.86 15.29 -3.00
C PHE A 14 -0.24 15.04 -4.03
N ASP A 15 -1.12 16.02 -4.20
CA ASP A 15 -2.03 16.04 -5.36
C ASP A 15 -1.24 15.95 -6.68
N PRO A 16 -1.77 15.23 -7.69
CA PRO A 16 -1.04 14.93 -8.91
C PRO A 16 -0.83 16.19 -9.73
N ALA A 17 0.42 16.40 -10.16
CA ALA A 17 0.77 17.36 -11.19
C ALA A 17 0.55 16.75 -12.60
N PRO A 18 0.53 17.55 -13.67
CA PRO A 18 0.41 17.03 -15.04
C PRO A 18 1.44 15.94 -15.38
N ALA A 19 2.69 16.10 -14.93
CA ALA A 19 3.75 15.11 -15.17
C ALA A 19 3.50 13.77 -14.45
N ASP A 20 2.85 13.78 -13.28
CA ASP A 20 2.45 12.54 -12.60
C ASP A 20 1.39 11.79 -13.44
N LEU A 21 0.40 12.52 -13.96
CA LEU A 21 -0.64 11.94 -14.80
C LEU A 21 -0.10 11.42 -16.13
N ASP A 22 0.89 12.10 -16.72
CA ASP A 22 1.55 11.66 -17.95
C ASP A 22 2.38 10.39 -17.71
N ALA A 23 3.10 10.32 -16.60
CA ALA A 23 3.82 9.11 -16.20
C ALA A 23 2.85 7.94 -15.94
N PHE A 24 1.73 8.19 -15.26
CA PHE A 24 0.69 7.19 -15.03
C PHE A 24 0.12 6.63 -16.35
N ARG A 25 -0.18 7.50 -17.33
CA ARG A 25 -0.63 7.09 -18.67
C ARG A 25 0.42 6.25 -19.38
N ALA A 26 1.69 6.67 -19.34
CA ALA A 26 2.79 5.95 -19.98
C ALA A 26 2.91 4.51 -19.46
N LEU A 27 2.73 4.31 -18.15
CA LEU A 27 2.77 3.00 -17.48
C LEU A 27 1.66 2.04 -17.89
N ARG A 28 0.59 2.56 -18.53
CA ARG A 28 -0.62 1.81 -18.89
C ARG A 28 -1.20 1.06 -17.69
N PHE A 29 -1.17 1.72 -16.53
CA PHE A 29 -1.78 1.21 -15.31
C PHE A 29 -3.27 1.53 -15.29
N GLY A 30 -4.03 0.64 -14.66
CA GLY A 30 -5.48 0.74 -14.52
C GLY A 30 -5.91 1.13 -13.12
N ALA A 31 -5.00 1.04 -12.14
CA ALA A 31 -5.28 1.28 -10.74
C ALA A 31 -4.41 2.41 -10.18
N VAL A 32 -4.98 3.26 -9.33
CA VAL A 32 -4.21 4.20 -8.50
C VAL A 32 -4.67 4.12 -7.07
N LYS A 33 -3.71 4.30 -6.15
CA LYS A 33 -4.00 4.41 -4.72
C LYS A 33 -3.63 5.80 -4.23
N LEU A 34 -4.59 6.43 -3.56
CA LEU A 34 -4.49 7.76 -2.98
C LEU A 34 -4.36 7.67 -1.45
N ALA A 35 -4.03 8.79 -0.83
CA ALA A 35 -4.07 8.99 0.62
C ALA A 35 -5.23 9.92 0.98
N CYS A 36 -6.26 9.37 1.63
CA CYS A 36 -7.40 10.09 2.16
C CYS A 36 -6.98 10.89 3.40
N GLY A 37 -7.26 12.19 3.39
CA GLY A 37 -6.74 13.16 4.37
C GLY A 37 -5.45 13.87 3.94
N VAL A 38 -4.90 13.50 2.77
CA VAL A 38 -3.74 14.15 2.15
C VAL A 38 -4.12 14.70 0.78
N HIS A 39 -4.62 13.85 -0.12
CA HIS A 39 -5.04 14.25 -1.45
C HIS A 39 -6.42 14.91 -1.41
N SER A 40 -6.68 15.81 -2.35
CA SER A 40 -8.00 16.36 -2.57
C SER A 40 -8.89 15.39 -3.38
N PRO A 41 -10.22 15.52 -3.28
CA PRO A 41 -11.14 14.76 -4.15
C PRO A 41 -10.94 15.01 -5.65
N ALA A 42 -10.29 16.14 -6.03
CA ALA A 42 -9.96 16.42 -7.42
C ALA A 42 -8.93 15.41 -7.97
N ALA A 43 -8.06 14.86 -7.14
CA ALA A 43 -7.11 13.81 -7.53
C ALA A 43 -7.83 12.55 -8.04
N VAL A 44 -8.97 12.19 -7.44
CA VAL A 44 -9.81 11.06 -7.88
C VAL A 44 -10.25 11.27 -9.33
N THR A 45 -10.73 12.48 -9.65
CA THR A 45 -11.17 12.84 -11.00
C THR A 45 -9.99 12.88 -11.97
N ALA A 46 -8.86 13.49 -11.57
CA ALA A 46 -7.67 13.61 -12.40
C ALA A 46 -7.10 12.26 -12.84
N PHE A 47 -7.00 11.29 -11.92
CA PHE A 47 -6.53 9.95 -12.27
C PHE A 47 -7.56 9.15 -13.08
N ARG A 48 -8.86 9.33 -12.81
CA ARG A 48 -9.92 8.73 -13.63
C ARG A 48 -9.84 9.22 -15.08
N ASP A 49 -9.67 10.52 -15.28
CA ASP A 49 -9.48 11.14 -16.59
C ASP A 49 -8.15 10.73 -17.24
N ALA A 50 -7.15 10.35 -16.44
CA ALA A 50 -5.90 9.74 -16.92
C ALA A 50 -6.02 8.24 -17.25
N GLY A 51 -7.18 7.62 -17.03
CA GLY A 51 -7.47 6.23 -17.39
C GLY A 51 -7.54 5.25 -16.23
N ALA A 52 -7.45 5.70 -14.97
CA ALA A 52 -7.65 4.84 -13.81
C ALA A 52 -9.12 4.41 -13.70
N PHE A 53 -9.34 3.11 -13.55
CA PHE A 53 -10.67 2.52 -13.34
C PHE A 53 -10.76 1.75 -12.01
N ILE A 54 -9.63 1.42 -11.38
CA ILE A 54 -9.56 1.02 -9.97
C ILE A 54 -9.01 2.22 -9.18
N LEU A 55 -9.78 2.69 -8.21
CA LEU A 55 -9.45 3.82 -7.36
C LEU A 55 -9.59 3.38 -5.91
N GLN A 56 -8.46 3.29 -5.21
CA GLN A 56 -8.42 2.97 -3.78
C GLN A 56 -7.82 4.15 -3.01
N ALA A 57 -8.18 4.31 -1.74
CA ALA A 57 -7.51 5.24 -0.85
C ALA A 57 -7.04 4.54 0.42
N ARG A 58 -5.91 4.97 0.99
CA ARG A 58 -5.54 4.68 2.37
C ARG A 58 -6.05 5.81 3.26
N ILE A 59 -6.70 5.50 4.37
CA ILE A 59 -7.09 6.51 5.37
C ILE A 59 -5.85 6.82 6.20
N ASP A 60 -5.13 7.88 5.81
CA ASP A 60 -3.90 8.28 6.48
C ASP A 60 -4.18 9.07 7.74
N TYR A 61 -3.48 8.73 8.82
CA TYR A 61 -3.67 9.39 10.11
C TYR A 61 -2.31 9.58 10.80
N PRO A 62 -1.62 10.71 10.56
CA PRO A 62 -0.27 10.96 11.08
C PRO A 62 -0.14 10.84 12.61
N ASP A 63 -1.20 11.19 13.34
CA ASP A 63 -1.19 11.22 14.80
C ASP A 63 -1.58 9.88 15.45
N ILE A 64 -1.62 8.77 14.71
CA ILE A 64 -2.07 7.48 15.25
C ILE A 64 -1.07 6.95 16.29
N GLY A 65 0.20 7.32 16.18
CA GLY A 65 1.24 7.02 17.16
C GLY A 65 1.07 7.73 18.52
N ALA A 66 0.07 8.61 18.66
CA ALA A 66 -0.22 9.38 19.87
C ALA A 66 -1.38 8.82 20.72
N GLY A 67 -1.94 7.65 20.37
CA GLY A 67 -2.96 6.97 21.20
C GLY A 67 -4.39 7.41 20.91
N ARG A 68 -4.87 7.10 19.71
CA ARG A 68 -6.17 7.52 19.19
C ARG A 68 -7.20 6.42 19.32
N THR A 69 -8.37 6.78 19.83
CA THR A 69 -9.51 5.85 19.90
C THR A 69 -10.13 5.65 18.52
N PRO A 70 -10.90 4.55 18.31
CA PRO A 70 -11.67 4.35 17.09
C PRO A 70 -12.58 5.54 16.74
N GLU A 71 -13.26 6.08 17.76
CA GLU A 71 -14.16 7.22 17.60
C GLU A 71 -13.44 8.49 17.14
N GLN A 72 -12.27 8.81 17.73
CA GLN A 72 -11.46 9.96 17.31
C GLN A 72 -11.01 9.81 15.87
N PHE A 73 -10.47 8.64 15.51
CA PHE A 73 -10.04 8.36 14.14
C PHE A 73 -11.18 8.57 13.13
N VAL A 74 -12.38 8.04 13.42
CA VAL A 74 -13.54 8.20 12.53
C VAL A 74 -13.99 9.65 12.46
N ASN A 75 -14.14 10.34 13.58
CA ASN A 75 -14.61 11.73 13.61
C ASN A 75 -13.68 12.67 12.84
N ASP A 76 -12.37 12.47 12.97
CA ASP A 76 -11.35 13.31 12.32
C ASP A 76 -11.17 13.01 10.82
N ARG A 77 -11.72 11.88 10.34
CA ARG A 77 -11.59 11.45 8.94
C ARG A 77 -12.88 11.41 8.16
N ARG A 78 -14.03 11.48 8.83
CA ARG A 78 -15.36 11.38 8.19
C ARG A 78 -15.54 12.36 7.04
N ASP A 79 -15.10 13.61 7.17
CA ASP A 79 -15.34 14.65 6.16
C ASP A 79 -14.47 14.40 4.91
N ALA A 80 -13.22 13.96 5.10
CA ALA A 80 -12.34 13.59 3.99
C ALA A 80 -12.84 12.33 3.26
N ILE A 81 -13.29 11.32 4.01
CA ILE A 81 -13.89 10.10 3.45
C ILE A 81 -15.15 10.45 2.66
N ALA A 82 -16.05 11.27 3.22
CA ALA A 82 -17.26 11.72 2.55
C ALA A 82 -16.95 12.44 1.23
N ALA A 83 -15.90 13.26 1.20
CA ALA A 83 -15.49 13.97 0.00
C ALA A 83 -14.94 13.03 -1.09
N PHE A 84 -14.22 11.97 -0.72
CA PHE A 84 -13.75 10.93 -1.65
C PHE A 84 -14.91 10.08 -2.18
N VAL A 85 -15.84 9.69 -1.31
CA VAL A 85 -17.07 8.98 -1.69
C VAL A 85 -17.89 9.81 -2.67
N ALA A 86 -18.05 11.11 -2.42
CA ALA A 86 -18.74 12.03 -3.33
C ALA A 86 -18.03 12.17 -4.69
N ALA A 87 -16.70 12.00 -4.75
CA ALA A 87 -15.94 11.94 -6.00
C ALA A 87 -15.96 10.56 -6.69
N GLY A 88 -16.68 9.59 -6.13
CA GLY A 88 -16.87 8.25 -6.66
C GLY A 88 -15.77 7.25 -6.29
N LEU A 89 -15.09 7.43 -5.15
CA LEU A 89 -14.15 6.45 -4.58
C LEU A 89 -14.76 5.83 -3.32
N GLY A 90 -15.00 4.52 -3.34
CA GLY A 90 -15.65 3.78 -2.25
C GLY A 90 -14.78 2.76 -1.51
N GLU A 91 -13.51 2.59 -1.91
CA GLU A 91 -12.63 1.55 -1.37
C GLU A 91 -11.49 2.14 -0.55
N PHE A 92 -11.42 1.77 0.72
CA PHE A 92 -10.50 2.36 1.69
C PHE A 92 -9.71 1.31 2.47
N GLU A 93 -8.38 1.40 2.46
CA GLU A 93 -7.52 0.72 3.44
C GLU A 93 -7.52 1.53 4.75
N ILE A 94 -7.79 0.89 5.89
CA ILE A 94 -7.74 1.54 7.20
C ILE A 94 -6.30 1.53 7.72
N LEU A 95 -5.63 2.69 7.74
CA LEU A 95 -4.24 2.88 8.17
C LEU A 95 -3.21 2.12 7.31
N SER A 96 -1.96 2.07 7.80
CA SER A 96 -0.85 1.33 7.22
C SER A 96 0.02 0.77 8.33
N GLU A 97 0.51 -0.46 8.15
CA GLU A 97 1.51 -1.13 8.99
C GLU A 97 1.25 -0.97 10.50
N PRO A 98 0.06 -1.38 11.01
CA PRO A 98 -0.32 -1.19 12.42
C PRO A 98 0.54 -1.98 13.41
N ASN A 99 1.40 -2.88 12.93
CA ASN A 99 2.40 -3.58 13.74
C ASN A 99 3.64 -2.72 14.05
N LEU A 100 3.74 -1.51 13.51
CA LEU A 100 4.78 -0.53 13.84
C LEU A 100 4.35 0.41 14.95
N SER A 101 5.30 0.81 15.79
CA SER A 101 5.01 1.73 16.91
C SER A 101 4.70 3.15 16.47
N ARG A 102 5.34 3.63 15.39
CA ARG A 102 5.00 4.92 14.76
C ARG A 102 3.58 4.95 14.16
N ASN A 103 3.03 3.76 13.85
CA ASN A 103 1.71 3.61 13.28
C ASN A 103 0.66 3.13 14.30
N GLY A 104 0.95 3.26 15.60
CA GLY A 104 -0.04 3.10 16.67
C GLY A 104 0.27 2.00 17.68
N PHE A 105 1.17 1.05 17.37
CA PHE A 105 1.52 -0.01 18.32
C PHE A 105 2.20 0.57 19.58
N GLY A 106 1.70 0.18 20.75
CA GLY A 106 2.15 0.67 22.06
C GLY A 106 1.61 2.05 22.41
N ALA A 107 0.65 2.58 21.65
CA ALA A 107 -0.03 3.83 21.94
C ALA A 107 -1.55 3.70 21.75
N SER A 108 -2.00 3.45 20.52
CA SER A 108 -3.43 3.27 20.19
C SER A 108 -3.93 1.87 20.51
N TRP A 109 -3.05 0.87 20.43
CA TRP A 109 -3.25 -0.51 20.85
C TRP A 109 -1.95 -1.06 21.41
N HIS A 110 -2.02 -2.07 22.30
CA HIS A 110 -0.83 -2.66 22.92
C HIS A 110 -0.61 -4.12 22.51
N SER A 111 -1.51 -4.67 21.71
CA SER A 111 -1.44 -6.02 21.17
C SER A 111 -2.16 -6.10 19.82
N ALA A 112 -1.98 -7.21 19.11
CA ALA A 112 -2.76 -7.49 17.91
C ALA A 112 -4.25 -7.70 18.23
N ALA A 113 -4.59 -8.27 19.38
CA ALA A 113 -5.98 -8.40 19.83
C ALA A 113 -6.64 -7.03 20.13
N ASP A 114 -5.87 -6.09 20.67
CA ASP A 114 -6.33 -4.72 20.87
C ASP A 114 -6.58 -4.03 19.53
N PHE A 115 -5.67 -4.18 18.56
CA PHE A 115 -5.87 -3.65 17.20
C PHE A 115 -7.06 -4.31 16.50
N ASN A 116 -7.26 -5.62 16.66
CA ASN A 116 -8.42 -6.34 16.15
C ASN A 116 -9.72 -5.66 16.58
N ASN A 117 -9.86 -5.41 17.89
CA ASN A 117 -11.03 -4.75 18.45
C ASN A 117 -11.15 -3.28 17.99
N TRP A 118 -10.03 -2.57 17.92
CA TRP A 118 -9.97 -1.20 17.42
C TRP A 118 -10.46 -1.11 15.97
N PHE A 119 -9.98 -2.02 15.10
CA PHE A 119 -10.36 -2.08 13.69
C PHE A 119 -11.85 -2.39 13.54
N LEU A 120 -12.38 -3.37 14.29
CA LEU A 120 -13.79 -3.74 14.23
C LEU A 120 -14.71 -2.56 14.61
N ASP A 121 -14.34 -1.78 15.64
CA ASP A 121 -15.09 -0.58 16.03
C ASP A 121 -15.01 0.51 14.95
N VAL A 122 -13.83 0.78 14.39
CA VAL A 122 -13.67 1.72 13.26
C VAL A 122 -14.52 1.28 12.06
N ALA A 123 -14.43 0.01 11.66
CA ALA A 123 -15.17 -0.51 10.52
C ALA A 123 -16.69 -0.44 10.73
N SER A 124 -17.17 -0.77 11.93
CA SER A 124 -18.59 -0.64 12.28
C SER A 124 -19.08 0.81 12.16
N ARG A 125 -18.33 1.77 12.71
CA ARG A 125 -18.67 3.19 12.65
C ARG A 125 -18.63 3.76 11.24
N LEU A 126 -17.61 3.41 10.45
CA LEU A 126 -17.50 3.87 9.07
C LEU A 126 -18.64 3.32 8.21
N ARG A 127 -19.00 2.04 8.35
CA ARG A 127 -20.16 1.46 7.64
C ARG A 127 -21.49 2.07 8.07
N ALA A 128 -21.63 2.49 9.33
CA ALA A 128 -22.83 3.20 9.77
C ALA A 128 -22.96 4.60 9.13
N LEU A 129 -21.83 5.28 8.87
CA LEU A 129 -21.81 6.59 8.21
C LEU A 129 -21.88 6.49 6.68
N PHE A 130 -21.27 5.44 6.11
CA PHE A 130 -21.12 5.22 4.67
C PHE A 130 -21.50 3.77 4.33
N PRO A 131 -22.79 3.44 4.15
CA PRO A 131 -23.25 2.05 4.03
C PRO A 131 -22.62 1.24 2.88
N ASP A 132 -22.23 1.90 1.79
CA ASP A 132 -21.65 1.26 0.59
C ASP A 132 -20.11 1.26 0.59
N ILE A 133 -19.46 1.68 1.68
CA ILE A 133 -17.99 1.71 1.77
C ILE A 133 -17.40 0.30 1.85
N ARG A 134 -16.35 0.03 1.08
CA ARG A 134 -15.52 -1.17 1.21
C ARG A 134 -14.27 -0.83 2.01
N LEU A 135 -13.98 -1.63 3.03
CA LEU A 135 -12.91 -1.40 3.99
C LEU A 135 -11.89 -2.54 3.97
N GLY A 136 -10.63 -2.20 3.75
CA GLY A 136 -9.51 -3.11 3.75
C GLY A 136 -8.82 -3.21 5.10
N PHE A 137 -8.49 -4.43 5.52
CA PHE A 137 -7.52 -4.65 6.59
C PHE A 137 -6.13 -4.21 6.08
N PRO A 138 -5.36 -3.40 6.83
CA PRO A 138 -4.12 -2.80 6.33
C PRO A 138 -2.99 -3.80 6.09
N GLY A 139 -2.10 -3.45 5.16
CA GLY A 139 -0.85 -4.15 4.98
C GLY A 139 0.06 -4.01 6.21
N LEU A 140 0.74 -5.10 6.59
CA LEU A 140 1.65 -5.14 7.74
C LEU A 140 3.10 -4.85 7.31
N SER A 141 3.89 -4.24 8.20
CA SER A 141 5.34 -4.08 7.99
C SER A 141 6.01 -5.47 8.02
N PRO A 142 6.59 -5.95 6.90
CA PRO A 142 7.06 -7.33 6.73
C PRO A 142 8.22 -7.76 7.63
N GLY A 143 8.07 -8.89 8.31
CA GLY A 143 9.14 -9.55 9.07
C GLY A 143 8.92 -9.64 10.58
N GLN A 144 9.91 -10.23 11.24
CA GLN A 144 9.89 -10.54 12.68
C GLN A 144 9.87 -9.27 13.54
N ALA A 145 9.54 -9.43 14.83
CA ALA A 145 9.62 -8.34 15.79
C ALA A 145 10.99 -7.66 15.74
N ASP A 146 10.98 -6.33 15.70
CA ASP A 146 12.17 -5.50 15.76
C ASP A 146 12.07 -4.58 16.97
N LEU A 147 12.93 -4.87 17.96
CA LEU A 147 12.94 -4.18 19.25
C LEU A 147 13.92 -3.00 19.28
N ALA A 148 14.56 -2.66 18.15
CA ALA A 148 15.30 -1.42 18.03
C ALA A 148 14.36 -0.23 18.27
N ILE A 149 14.88 0.85 18.87
CA ILE A 149 14.07 2.02 19.18
C ILE A 149 13.81 2.81 17.89
N ASP A 150 12.54 3.00 17.55
CA ASP A 150 12.12 3.92 16.49
C ASP A 150 12.42 5.36 16.95
N PRO A 151 13.31 6.08 16.26
CA PRO A 151 13.70 7.44 16.66
C PRO A 151 12.54 8.44 16.56
N GLN A 152 11.47 8.14 15.81
CA GLN A 152 10.33 9.05 15.64
C GLN A 152 9.41 9.06 16.86
N VAL A 153 9.32 7.94 17.59
CA VAL A 153 8.34 7.77 18.68
C VAL A 153 8.93 7.24 19.99
N GLY A 154 10.22 6.90 20.03
CA GLY A 154 10.91 6.47 21.25
C GLY A 154 10.44 5.12 21.81
N ARG A 155 9.92 4.23 20.96
CA ARG A 155 9.42 2.88 21.30
C ARG A 155 10.02 1.83 20.36
N ALA A 156 9.90 0.55 20.69
CA ALA A 156 10.33 -0.54 19.80
C ALA A 156 9.70 -0.39 18.40
N MET A 157 10.48 -0.50 17.34
CA MET A 157 10.07 -0.19 15.96
C MET A 157 8.91 -1.06 15.51
N ARG A 158 9.04 -2.37 15.69
CA ARG A 158 8.01 -3.36 15.39
C ARG A 158 7.88 -4.32 16.57
N PRO A 159 7.04 -4.00 17.56
CA PRO A 159 6.93 -4.83 18.76
C PRO A 159 6.37 -6.24 18.51
N ALA A 160 5.62 -6.43 17.42
CA ALA A 160 5.11 -7.72 16.99
C ALA A 160 5.44 -7.96 15.50
N GLY A 161 5.96 -9.15 15.19
CA GLY A 161 6.16 -9.58 13.82
C GLY A 161 4.83 -9.66 13.06
N ASP A 162 4.88 -9.52 11.74
CA ASP A 162 3.68 -9.54 10.90
C ASP A 162 2.86 -10.83 11.01
N VAL A 163 3.52 -12.01 11.07
CA VAL A 163 2.85 -13.31 11.26
C VAL A 163 2.05 -13.34 12.56
N ASP A 164 2.67 -12.94 13.68
CA ASP A 164 2.05 -12.93 15.00
C ASP A 164 0.96 -11.87 15.09
N PHE A 165 1.17 -10.72 14.45
CA PHE A 165 0.17 -9.66 14.41
C PHE A 165 -1.08 -10.11 13.63
N LEU A 166 -0.89 -10.74 12.48
CA LEU A 166 -1.97 -11.31 11.68
C LEU A 166 -2.70 -12.44 12.43
N ASN A 167 -1.99 -13.24 13.24
CA ASN A 167 -2.60 -14.23 14.15
C ASN A 167 -3.58 -13.61 15.14
N GLY A 168 -3.24 -12.46 15.73
CA GLY A 168 -4.12 -11.77 16.67
C GLY A 168 -5.28 -11.02 16.03
N CYS A 169 -5.32 -10.90 14.70
CA CYS A 169 -6.30 -10.07 13.98
C CYS A 169 -7.28 -10.85 13.11
N ASN A 170 -7.47 -12.15 13.37
CA ASN A 170 -8.26 -13.02 12.48
C ASN A 170 -9.70 -12.51 12.26
N GLU A 171 -10.36 -12.01 13.30
CA GLU A 171 -11.74 -11.49 13.18
C GLU A 171 -11.80 -10.20 12.38
N ALA A 172 -10.88 -9.27 12.62
CA ALA A 172 -10.75 -8.03 11.86
C ALA A 172 -10.47 -8.28 10.38
N VAL A 173 -9.60 -9.24 10.06
CA VAL A 173 -9.34 -9.67 8.68
C VAL A 173 -10.61 -10.19 8.03
N LEU A 174 -11.34 -11.10 8.68
CA LEU A 174 -12.57 -11.68 8.14
C LEU A 174 -13.75 -10.70 8.07
N ALA A 175 -13.72 -9.63 8.85
CA ALA A 175 -14.71 -8.56 8.82
C ALA A 175 -14.43 -7.49 7.75
N ALA A 176 -13.22 -7.46 7.19
CA ALA A 176 -12.82 -6.57 6.10
C ALA A 176 -13.38 -7.07 4.75
N ASP A 177 -13.52 -6.15 3.79
CA ASP A 177 -13.95 -6.46 2.42
C ASP A 177 -12.80 -6.96 1.54
N PHE A 178 -11.56 -6.63 1.92
CA PHE A 178 -10.32 -7.11 1.30
C PHE A 178 -9.17 -7.07 2.31
N LEU A 179 -8.13 -7.87 2.04
CA LEU A 179 -6.94 -7.97 2.86
C LEU A 179 -5.74 -7.36 2.12
N CYS A 180 -5.18 -6.28 2.67
CA CYS A 180 -3.98 -5.68 2.12
C CYS A 180 -2.73 -6.44 2.54
N ALA A 181 -1.77 -6.54 1.63
CA ALA A 181 -0.44 -7.08 1.89
C ALA A 181 0.65 -6.15 1.35
N HIS A 182 1.75 -6.05 2.11
CA HIS A 182 2.97 -5.37 1.66
C HIS A 182 4.04 -6.41 1.31
N THR A 183 4.71 -6.24 0.17
CA THR A 183 5.84 -7.10 -0.22
C THR A 183 7.02 -6.29 -0.74
N TYR A 184 8.22 -6.68 -0.30
CA TYR A 184 9.44 -5.96 -0.63
C TYR A 184 10.56 -6.92 -1.04
N TRP A 185 11.44 -6.45 -1.92
CA TRP A 185 12.62 -7.16 -2.37
C TRP A 185 13.77 -6.20 -2.68
N GLN A 186 14.98 -6.71 -2.90
CA GLN A 186 16.15 -5.89 -3.27
C GLN A 186 16.84 -6.37 -4.55
N ASN A 187 16.45 -7.53 -5.06
CA ASN A 187 16.93 -8.11 -6.30
C ASN A 187 15.91 -9.14 -6.82
N VAL A 188 16.07 -9.55 -8.07
CA VAL A 188 15.20 -10.52 -8.75
C VAL A 188 15.02 -11.86 -8.01
N ASN A 189 16.04 -12.37 -7.30
CA ASN A 189 15.91 -13.63 -6.57
C ASN A 189 14.97 -13.47 -5.38
N MET A 190 15.11 -12.36 -4.63
CA MET A 190 14.19 -12.02 -3.55
C MET A 190 12.77 -11.72 -4.09
N MET A 191 12.65 -11.08 -5.25
CA MET A 191 11.34 -10.82 -5.87
C MET A 191 10.56 -12.13 -6.09
N ARG A 192 11.25 -13.18 -6.57
CA ARG A 192 10.67 -14.50 -6.83
C ARG A 192 10.50 -15.37 -5.58
N ASP A 193 11.03 -14.96 -4.43
CA ASP A 193 10.96 -15.75 -3.21
C ASP A 193 9.56 -15.64 -2.57
N ILE A 194 9.05 -16.77 -2.10
CA ILE A 194 7.82 -16.93 -1.32
C ILE A 194 8.07 -16.79 0.20
N ASP A 195 9.18 -16.16 0.58
CA ASP A 195 9.73 -16.07 1.95
C ASP A 195 10.11 -17.44 2.52
N SER A 196 10.85 -18.22 1.73
CA SER A 196 11.27 -19.59 2.05
C SER A 196 12.12 -19.69 3.33
N GLY A 197 12.76 -18.58 3.72
CA GLY A 197 13.58 -18.46 4.93
C GLY A 197 12.85 -17.89 6.16
N GLY A 198 11.57 -17.52 6.06
CA GLY A 198 10.82 -16.92 7.18
C GLY A 198 11.40 -15.59 7.66
N THR A 199 11.97 -14.82 6.74
CA THR A 199 12.70 -13.57 7.00
C THR A 199 11.79 -12.34 6.99
N GLY A 200 10.59 -12.46 6.41
CA GLY A 200 9.74 -11.32 6.09
C GLY A 200 9.97 -10.75 4.70
N TRP A 201 10.99 -11.20 3.98
CA TRP A 201 11.34 -10.71 2.65
C TRP A 201 10.88 -11.70 1.56
N GLY A 202 10.48 -11.16 0.42
CA GLY A 202 10.01 -11.96 -0.70
C GLY A 202 8.93 -11.24 -1.46
N GLY A 203 9.08 -11.08 -2.77
CA GLY A 203 8.04 -10.47 -3.61
C GLY A 203 6.78 -11.33 -3.63
N LEU A 204 6.92 -12.66 -3.67
CA LEU A 204 5.81 -13.62 -3.74
C LEU A 204 5.34 -14.15 -2.37
N ARG A 205 5.84 -13.59 -1.26
CA ARG A 205 5.47 -14.04 0.11
C ARG A 205 3.98 -13.98 0.41
N PHE A 206 3.25 -13.12 -0.30
CA PHE A 206 1.81 -12.95 -0.13
C PHE A 206 1.01 -14.23 -0.43
N VAL A 207 1.54 -15.12 -1.27
CA VAL A 207 0.90 -16.41 -1.58
C VAL A 207 0.76 -17.26 -0.32
N ARG A 208 1.85 -17.47 0.43
CA ARG A 208 1.84 -18.30 1.64
C ARG A 208 1.25 -17.61 2.85
N LEU A 209 1.69 -16.37 3.12
CA LEU A 209 1.31 -15.70 4.36
C LEU A 209 -0.15 -15.24 4.36
N TYR A 210 -0.68 -14.84 3.20
CA TYR A 210 -2.01 -14.26 3.09
C TYR A 210 -2.98 -15.20 2.38
N HIS A 211 -2.71 -15.62 1.14
CA HIS A 211 -3.69 -16.40 0.37
C HIS A 211 -3.94 -17.80 0.93
N GLU A 212 -2.89 -18.60 1.18
CA GLU A 212 -3.06 -19.95 1.75
C GLU A 212 -3.78 -19.93 3.11
N ARG A 213 -3.61 -18.84 3.86
CA ARG A 213 -4.20 -18.65 5.19
C ARG A 213 -5.63 -18.12 5.15
N PHE A 214 -5.93 -17.23 4.21
CA PHE A 214 -7.23 -16.60 4.01
C PHE A 214 -7.72 -16.83 2.57
N PRO A 215 -7.97 -18.09 2.16
CA PRO A 215 -8.17 -18.46 0.75
C PRO A 215 -9.43 -17.87 0.13
N THR A 216 -10.36 -17.38 0.94
CA THR A 216 -11.62 -16.77 0.50
C THR A 216 -11.55 -15.24 0.43
N MET A 217 -10.51 -14.63 0.98
CA MET A 217 -10.38 -13.17 1.01
C MET A 217 -9.88 -12.67 -0.35
N GLN A 218 -10.46 -11.56 -0.82
CA GLN A 218 -9.83 -10.77 -1.87
C GLN A 218 -8.55 -10.15 -1.30
N ILE A 219 -7.44 -10.29 -2.04
CA ILE A 219 -6.15 -9.75 -1.61
C ILE A 219 -5.79 -8.57 -2.50
N VAL A 220 -5.38 -7.47 -1.86
CA VAL A 220 -4.79 -6.31 -2.53
C VAL A 220 -3.33 -6.25 -2.12
N LEU A 221 -2.39 -6.26 -3.08
CA LEU A 221 -1.02 -5.87 -2.78
C LEU A 221 -0.99 -4.35 -2.67
N SER A 222 -1.33 -3.86 -1.48
CA SER A 222 -1.61 -2.45 -1.24
C SER A 222 -0.36 -1.59 -1.27
N GLU A 223 0.82 -2.24 -1.23
CA GLU A 223 2.13 -1.65 -1.44
C GLU A 223 3.13 -2.74 -1.83
N PHE A 224 3.88 -2.53 -2.91
CA PHE A 224 5.05 -3.37 -3.20
C PHE A 224 6.23 -2.54 -3.71
N CYS A 225 7.46 -2.99 -3.43
CA CYS A 225 8.64 -2.22 -3.79
C CYS A 225 9.93 -3.04 -3.90
N ASN A 226 10.75 -2.75 -4.92
CA ASN A 226 12.20 -2.94 -4.80
C ASN A 226 12.76 -1.81 -3.91
N ASN A 227 13.15 -2.13 -2.67
CA ASN A 227 13.65 -1.16 -1.70
C ASN A 227 15.18 -1.22 -1.54
N ARG A 228 15.90 -1.51 -2.63
CA ARG A 228 17.37 -1.50 -2.66
C ARG A 228 17.89 -0.13 -2.19
N PRO A 229 18.68 -0.08 -1.10
CA PRO A 229 19.12 1.18 -0.53
C PRO A 229 20.08 1.92 -1.47
N GLY A 230 19.93 3.25 -1.52
CA GLY A 230 20.83 4.16 -2.21
C GLY A 230 20.61 4.28 -3.72
N ILE A 231 19.65 3.57 -4.29
CA ILE A 231 19.35 3.69 -5.73
C ILE A 231 18.86 5.11 -6.10
N GLY A 232 18.18 5.80 -5.18
CA GLY A 232 17.68 7.16 -5.32
C GLY A 232 18.74 8.20 -5.63
N ALA A 233 20.00 7.92 -5.25
CA ALA A 233 21.16 8.78 -5.49
C ALA A 233 21.69 8.71 -6.93
N TYR A 234 21.31 7.68 -7.70
CA TYR A 234 21.65 7.63 -9.12
C TYR A 234 20.81 8.65 -9.92
N ALA A 235 21.43 9.18 -10.98
CA ALA A 235 20.73 10.02 -11.96
C ALA A 235 19.50 9.31 -12.52
N ALA A 236 18.47 10.06 -12.92
CA ALA A 236 17.23 9.48 -13.42
C ALA A 236 17.43 8.54 -14.62
N ASN A 237 18.44 8.83 -15.45
CA ASN A 237 18.81 8.06 -16.65
C ASN A 237 19.81 6.91 -16.38
N ASP A 238 20.16 6.62 -15.13
CA ASP A 238 21.10 5.55 -14.80
C ASP A 238 20.55 4.17 -15.22
N PRO A 239 21.36 3.28 -15.84
CA PRO A 239 20.95 1.94 -16.23
C PRO A 239 20.41 1.06 -15.08
N GLN A 240 20.80 1.30 -13.82
CA GLN A 240 20.28 0.53 -12.69
C GLN A 240 18.76 0.72 -12.50
N TRP A 241 18.21 1.88 -12.84
CA TRP A 241 16.76 2.09 -12.84
C TRP A 241 16.05 1.20 -13.86
N ARG A 242 16.70 0.93 -15.00
CA ARG A 242 16.15 0.01 -16.00
C ARG A 242 16.12 -1.42 -15.50
N VAL A 243 17.18 -1.88 -14.81
CA VAL A 243 17.23 -3.21 -14.18
C VAL A 243 16.07 -3.39 -13.20
N ILE A 244 15.82 -2.39 -12.35
CA ILE A 244 14.67 -2.41 -11.44
C ILE A 244 13.35 -2.42 -12.21
N GLY A 245 13.24 -1.62 -13.28
CA GLY A 245 12.06 -1.63 -14.15
C GLY A 245 11.75 -3.00 -14.75
N ASP A 246 12.77 -3.75 -15.15
CA ASP A 246 12.61 -5.11 -15.67
C ASP A 246 12.16 -6.09 -14.55
N GLU A 247 12.64 -5.92 -13.31
CA GLU A 247 12.14 -6.70 -12.15
C GLU A 247 10.66 -6.40 -11.85
N TYR A 248 10.25 -5.13 -11.88
CA TYR A 248 8.85 -4.74 -11.70
C TYR A 248 7.95 -5.28 -12.83
N ALA A 249 8.42 -5.24 -14.08
CA ALA A 249 7.70 -5.82 -15.21
C ALA A 249 7.45 -7.32 -15.01
N GLU A 250 8.46 -8.06 -14.55
CA GLU A 250 8.34 -9.48 -14.22
C GLU A 250 7.37 -9.70 -13.05
N PHE A 251 7.53 -8.96 -11.95
CA PHE A 251 6.66 -9.08 -10.78
C PHE A 251 5.18 -8.84 -11.12
N LEU A 252 4.89 -7.81 -11.90
CA LEU A 252 3.54 -7.51 -12.38
C LEU A 252 2.99 -8.63 -13.27
N THR A 253 3.84 -9.24 -14.10
CA THR A 253 3.47 -10.41 -14.93
C THR A 253 3.13 -11.62 -14.08
N LEU A 254 3.90 -11.87 -13.01
CA LEU A 254 3.61 -12.94 -12.04
C LEU A 254 2.29 -12.65 -11.30
N CYS A 255 2.07 -11.41 -10.86
CA CYS A 255 0.82 -11.00 -10.21
C CYS A 255 -0.41 -11.26 -11.09
N SER A 256 -0.31 -11.03 -12.39
CA SER A 256 -1.41 -11.31 -13.34
C SER A 256 -1.82 -12.78 -13.43
N GLN A 257 -1.01 -13.71 -12.90
CA GLN A 257 -1.33 -15.14 -12.87
C GLN A 257 -2.27 -15.52 -11.72
N TYR A 258 -2.48 -14.61 -10.76
CA TYR A 258 -3.33 -14.83 -9.59
C TYR A 258 -4.66 -14.11 -9.77
N ASP A 259 -5.71 -14.86 -10.08
CA ASP A 259 -7.07 -14.33 -10.31
C ASP A 259 -7.70 -13.73 -9.04
N TRP A 260 -7.31 -14.24 -7.87
CA TRP A 260 -7.70 -13.78 -6.53
C TRP A 260 -7.01 -12.50 -6.04
N LEU A 261 -6.01 -11.98 -6.76
CA LEU A 261 -5.52 -10.63 -6.52
C LEU A 261 -6.51 -9.63 -7.10
N GLU A 262 -6.97 -8.66 -6.32
CA GLU A 262 -7.91 -7.63 -6.76
C GLU A 262 -7.18 -6.45 -7.42
N ALA A 263 -6.10 -5.98 -6.80
CA ALA A 263 -5.24 -4.92 -7.31
C ALA A 263 -3.83 -5.02 -6.72
N VAL A 264 -2.83 -4.46 -7.42
CA VAL A 264 -1.45 -4.36 -6.93
C VAL A 264 -0.92 -2.95 -7.14
N PHE A 265 -0.33 -2.35 -6.11
CA PHE A 265 0.14 -0.96 -6.13
C PHE A 265 1.64 -0.86 -5.86
N ALA A 266 2.39 -0.40 -6.86
CA ALA A 266 3.78 -0.02 -6.66
C ALA A 266 3.86 1.16 -5.68
N ARG A 267 4.90 1.16 -4.84
CA ARG A 267 4.94 1.98 -3.63
C ARG A 267 4.81 3.49 -3.81
N THR A 268 5.39 4.11 -4.83
CA THR A 268 5.13 5.54 -5.06
C THR A 268 5.56 5.98 -6.45
N LEU A 269 4.71 6.77 -7.10
CA LEU A 269 5.04 7.42 -8.36
C LEU A 269 6.04 8.54 -8.12
N ARG A 270 5.81 9.39 -7.11
CA ARG A 270 6.68 10.50 -6.74
C ARG A 270 6.61 10.79 -5.24
N ASP A 271 7.73 10.60 -4.56
CA ASP A 271 7.90 10.95 -3.15
C ASP A 271 9.34 11.40 -2.86
N PRO A 272 9.59 12.71 -2.70
CA PRO A 272 10.91 13.23 -2.39
C PRO A 272 11.50 12.72 -1.07
N ALA A 273 10.66 12.26 -0.12
CA ALA A 273 11.15 11.69 1.14
C ALA A 273 11.69 10.26 0.96
N TYR A 274 11.29 9.57 -0.10
CA TYR A 274 11.71 8.21 -0.44
C TYR A 274 12.21 8.12 -1.89
N PRO A 275 13.35 8.76 -2.22
CA PRO A 275 13.86 8.82 -3.59
C PRO A 275 14.27 7.45 -4.15
N ASP A 276 14.62 6.50 -3.28
CA ASP A 276 14.94 5.10 -3.64
C ASP A 276 13.73 4.34 -4.22
N GLN A 277 12.51 4.83 -3.96
CA GLN A 277 11.27 4.10 -4.23
C GLN A 277 10.37 4.85 -5.21
N SER A 278 10.76 6.07 -5.58
CA SER A 278 10.01 6.98 -6.46
C SER A 278 10.39 6.82 -7.92
N TRP A 279 9.40 6.78 -8.79
CA TRP A 279 9.59 6.54 -10.23
C TRP A 279 9.83 7.83 -11.01
N LEU A 280 9.42 8.96 -10.43
CA LEU A 280 9.79 10.31 -10.82
C LEU A 280 10.74 10.91 -9.79
N THR A 281 11.65 11.77 -10.23
CA THR A 281 12.40 12.63 -9.32
C THR A 281 11.51 13.75 -8.76
N GLU A 282 12.01 14.49 -7.77
CA GLU A 282 11.34 15.70 -7.26
C GLU A 282 11.10 16.75 -8.37
N ALA A 283 12.02 16.82 -9.35
CA ALA A 283 11.92 17.69 -10.52
C ALA A 283 11.06 17.11 -11.66
N PHE A 284 10.26 16.07 -11.38
CA PHE A 284 9.40 15.37 -12.34
C PHE A 284 10.15 14.66 -13.48
N GLU A 285 11.45 14.41 -13.35
CA GLU A 285 12.20 13.66 -14.35
C GLU A 285 11.84 12.17 -14.23
N PRO A 286 11.43 11.50 -15.33
CA PRO A 286 11.13 10.09 -15.30
C PRO A 286 12.41 9.27 -15.13
N ARG A 287 12.40 8.37 -14.14
CA ARG A 287 13.47 7.38 -14.00
C ARG A 287 13.26 6.22 -14.95
N ARG A 288 14.34 5.54 -15.35
CA ARG A 288 14.28 4.43 -16.33
C ARG A 288 13.55 3.18 -15.84
N ILE A 289 13.06 3.16 -14.60
CA ILE A 289 12.11 2.16 -14.12
C ILE A 289 10.84 2.13 -14.98
N ILE A 290 10.38 3.30 -15.45
CA ILE A 290 9.23 3.43 -16.34
C ILE A 290 9.51 2.74 -17.69
N GLU A 291 10.74 2.86 -18.23
CA GLU A 291 11.12 2.18 -19.47
C GLU A 291 11.02 0.65 -19.36
N GLY A 292 11.50 0.08 -18.25
CA GLY A 292 11.43 -1.37 -18.03
C GLY A 292 9.98 -1.84 -17.88
N VAL A 293 9.20 -1.15 -17.06
CA VAL A 293 7.80 -1.48 -16.80
C VAL A 293 6.94 -1.35 -18.06
N THR A 294 7.21 -0.37 -18.93
CA THR A 294 6.45 -0.15 -20.17
C THR A 294 6.87 -1.07 -21.33
N ALA A 295 8.05 -1.69 -21.25
CA ALA A 295 8.52 -2.69 -22.20
C ALA A 295 7.89 -4.07 -21.98
N ARG A 296 7.09 -4.26 -20.91
CA ARG A 296 6.40 -5.53 -20.64
C ARG A 296 5.47 -5.94 -21.80
N PRO A 297 5.41 -7.23 -22.17
CA PRO A 297 4.40 -7.73 -23.09
C PRO A 297 2.99 -7.44 -22.56
N THR A 298 2.09 -6.98 -23.44
CA THR A 298 0.66 -6.78 -23.12
C THR A 298 -0.14 -8.03 -23.36
#